data_AF-A0A4Q2XI12-F1
#
_entry.id   AF-A0A4Q2XI12-F1
#
_cell.length_a   1.000
_cell.length_b   1.000
_cell.length_c   1.000
_cell.angle_alpha   90.00
_cell.angle_beta   90.00
_cell.angle_gamma   90.00
#
_symmetry.space_group_name_H-M   'P 1'
#
loop_
_entity.id
_entity.type
_entity.pdbx_description
1 polymer ?
#
loop_
_entity_poly.entity_id
_entity_poly.type
_entity_poly.pdbx_seq_one_letter_code
_entity_poly.pdbx_strand_id
1 'polypeptide(L)'
;MKLPTAITLTVCAGVIAYFAGQWSQKSVAPGTEPAEAARPASQVRKLPSRAPRDPAAAARALGKYASCSKEFSADNAARLTPEERLELLANGAWAADYGNQEAMLCGLISVLTKDEIQEAANLLGSIQDQGSSQAPAIWQSLWQQWGRLDPEGCLKFFGPDAVSKSTVDARNVMTGWLEMNADAALAWAWKPGKSDLEAAAAALAISRSVNGNLDQLESAILKLPGNEATSRACLEDYFDLATLKGPDRTAATVYDELPPALRPAGWIVAAKRMGYGDSAAAKEWVTRHAHDPGRNYSGLSDLFNSLAYADPAATVRWASQLPYSPEIDRIHPVYHPLIGWRQRDPQAADEWLKSQPADAKWLEQIPPSPRISH
;
A
#
# COMPACT_ATOMS: atom_id res chain seq x y z
N MET A 1 -18.12 33.80 -3.14
CA MET A 1 -18.79 32.50 -2.87
C MET A 1 -18.06 31.84 -1.71
N LYS A 2 -18.77 31.54 -0.61
CA LYS A 2 -18.18 30.89 0.58
C LYS A 2 -18.24 29.38 0.35
N LEU A 3 -17.11 28.68 0.37
CA LEU A 3 -17.10 27.21 0.37
C LEU A 3 -17.69 26.70 1.70
N PRO A 4 -18.49 25.63 1.70
CA PRO A 4 -19.02 25.04 2.92
C PRO A 4 -17.91 24.32 3.69
N THR A 5 -17.68 24.74 4.93
CA THR A 5 -16.67 24.25 5.90
C THR A 5 -16.81 22.76 6.25
N ALA A 6 -17.86 22.08 5.79
CA ALA A 6 -18.12 20.67 6.10
C ALA A 6 -17.22 19.68 5.33
N ILE A 7 -16.66 20.07 4.17
CA ILE A 7 -15.86 19.16 3.33
C ILE A 7 -14.43 18.99 3.89
N THR A 8 -13.91 19.95 4.66
CA THR A 8 -12.54 19.91 5.19
C THR A 8 -12.36 18.90 6.32
N LEU A 9 -13.43 18.50 7.02
CA LEU A 9 -13.34 17.64 8.21
C LEU A 9 -13.32 16.14 7.88
N THR A 10 -13.97 15.72 6.79
CA THR A 10 -14.03 14.31 6.38
C THR A 10 -12.72 13.83 5.75
N VAL A 11 -11.99 14.70 5.05
CA VAL A 11 -10.69 14.36 4.43
C VAL A 11 -9.60 14.15 5.49
N CYS A 12 -9.63 14.88 6.61
CA CYS A 12 -8.66 14.72 7.69
C CYS A 12 -8.83 13.41 8.49
N ALA A 13 -10.05 12.90 8.64
CA ALA A 13 -10.30 11.67 9.38
C ALA A 13 -9.79 10.41 8.66
N GLY A 14 -9.88 10.37 7.32
CA GLY A 14 -9.39 9.26 6.50
C GLY A 14 -7.87 9.08 6.54
N VAL A 15 -7.12 10.19 6.60
CA VAL A 15 -5.65 10.16 6.67
C VAL A 15 -5.18 9.65 8.04
N ILE A 16 -5.85 10.03 9.14
CA ILE A 16 -5.47 9.61 10.50
C ILE A 16 -5.72 8.11 10.73
N ALA A 17 -6.84 7.58 10.23
CA ALA A 17 -7.15 6.15 10.33
C ALA A 17 -6.14 5.25 9.57
N TYR A 18 -5.63 5.73 8.44
CA TYR A 18 -4.61 5.04 7.66
C TYR A 18 -3.27 4.89 8.42
N PHE A 19 -2.83 5.94 9.12
CA PHE A 19 -1.58 5.89 9.90
C PHE A 19 -1.71 5.08 11.20
N ALA A 20 -2.88 5.06 11.84
CA ALA A 20 -3.12 4.24 13.03
C ALA A 20 -3.08 2.73 12.73
N GLY A 21 -3.50 2.31 11.53
CA GLY A 21 -3.48 0.90 11.10
C GLY A 21 -2.07 0.33 10.90
N GLN A 22 -1.10 1.13 10.45
CA GLN A 22 0.27 0.66 10.22
C GLN A 22 1.08 0.46 11.51
N TRP A 23 0.69 1.11 12.62
CA TRP A 23 1.43 1.01 13.89
C TRP A 23 1.14 -0.27 14.68
N SER A 24 0.07 -1.01 14.36
CA SER A 24 -0.39 -2.14 15.18
C SER A 24 0.18 -3.52 14.80
N GLN A 25 1.12 -3.64 13.86
CA GLN A 25 1.55 -4.95 13.32
C GLN A 25 2.98 -5.43 13.67
N LYS A 26 3.66 -4.90 14.69
CA LYS A 26 4.96 -5.48 15.13
C LYS A 26 4.92 -5.95 16.59
N SER A 27 4.43 -7.17 16.81
CA SER A 27 4.85 -8.02 17.93
C SER A 27 5.55 -9.27 17.39
N VAL A 28 6.86 -9.15 17.18
CA VAL A 28 7.72 -10.29 16.86
C VAL A 28 8.04 -11.02 18.15
N ALA A 29 7.60 -12.28 18.27
CA ALA A 29 8.00 -13.16 19.35
C ALA A 29 9.49 -13.55 19.22
N PRO A 30 10.22 -13.74 20.34
CA PRO A 30 11.64 -14.11 20.28
C PRO A 30 11.78 -15.60 19.92
N GLY A 31 12.44 -15.91 18.80
CA GLY A 31 12.68 -17.29 18.37
C GLY A 31 13.89 -17.44 17.45
N THR A 32 14.94 -18.03 18.01
CA THR A 32 16.03 -18.85 17.42
C THR A 32 16.52 -18.56 15.99
N GLU A 33 17.75 -18.05 15.89
CA GLU A 33 18.54 -17.93 14.65
C GLU A 33 18.84 -19.31 14.02
N PRO A 34 18.63 -19.49 12.70
CA PRO A 34 19.21 -20.59 11.96
C PRO A 34 20.57 -20.20 11.34
N ALA A 35 21.46 -21.19 11.25
CA ALA A 35 22.81 -21.06 10.73
C ALA A 35 22.86 -20.60 9.26
N GLU A 36 23.68 -19.57 9.01
CA GLU A 36 23.89 -18.90 7.73
C GLU A 36 24.79 -19.73 6.80
N ALA A 37 24.27 -20.13 5.63
CA ALA A 37 25.03 -20.79 4.57
C ALA A 37 25.63 -19.73 3.61
N ALA A 38 26.93 -19.86 3.36
CA ALA A 38 27.74 -18.91 2.60
C ALA A 38 27.23 -18.68 1.15
N ARG A 39 26.96 -17.41 0.82
CA ARG A 39 26.73 -16.92 -0.55
C ARG A 39 28.05 -16.41 -1.17
N PRO A 40 28.24 -16.52 -2.50
CA PRO A 40 29.46 -16.10 -3.17
C PRO A 40 29.61 -14.56 -3.17
N ALA A 41 30.83 -14.11 -2.90
CA ALA A 41 31.18 -12.71 -2.72
C ALA A 41 31.15 -11.92 -4.04
N SER A 42 30.13 -11.07 -4.22
CA SER A 42 30.25 -9.88 -5.07
C SER A 42 31.14 -8.86 -4.35
N GLN A 43 32.16 -8.33 -5.03
CA GLN A 43 33.05 -7.27 -4.53
C GLN A 43 32.27 -5.95 -4.38
N VAL A 44 31.45 -5.85 -3.35
CA VAL A 44 30.90 -4.58 -2.89
C VAL A 44 31.96 -3.94 -1.99
N ARG A 45 32.43 -2.76 -2.38
CA ARG A 45 33.37 -1.94 -1.62
C ARG A 45 32.74 -1.70 -0.23
N LYS A 46 33.36 -2.23 0.83
CA LYS A 46 32.86 -2.08 2.20
C LYS A 46 32.92 -0.62 2.63
N LEU A 47 31.83 0.12 2.46
CA LEU A 47 31.58 1.31 3.27
C LEU A 47 31.62 0.93 4.75
N PRO A 48 32.08 1.83 5.65
CA PRO A 48 32.12 1.54 7.07
C PRO A 48 30.72 1.14 7.56
N SER A 49 30.59 -0.13 7.95
CA SER A 49 29.35 -0.87 8.24
C SER A 49 28.49 -0.31 9.40
N ARG A 50 28.81 0.85 9.95
CA ARG A 50 28.02 1.49 10.99
C ARG A 50 27.82 2.96 10.65
N ALA A 51 26.64 3.28 10.12
CA ALA A 51 26.08 4.61 10.33
C ALA A 51 26.14 4.91 11.84
N PRO A 52 26.58 6.10 12.25
CA PRO A 52 26.67 6.44 13.66
C PRO A 52 25.27 6.35 14.28
N ARG A 53 25.11 5.47 15.28
CA ARG A 53 23.91 5.41 16.14
C ARG A 53 23.81 6.60 17.11
N ASP A 54 24.75 7.53 17.04
CA ASP A 54 24.89 8.67 17.93
C ASP A 54 24.37 9.93 17.21
N PRO A 55 23.22 10.50 17.63
CA PRO A 55 22.71 11.77 17.10
C PRO A 55 23.75 12.90 17.17
N ALA A 56 24.68 12.87 18.14
CA ALA A 56 25.76 13.85 18.22
C ALA A 56 26.82 13.64 17.12
N ALA A 57 27.05 12.40 16.68
CA ALA A 57 27.89 12.13 15.53
C ALA A 57 27.21 12.54 14.22
N ALA A 58 25.90 12.32 14.08
CA ALA A 58 25.12 12.85 12.96
C ALA A 58 25.17 14.38 12.92
N ALA A 59 25.02 15.05 14.07
CA ALA A 59 25.15 16.51 14.17
C ALA A 59 26.56 17.01 13.85
N ARG A 60 27.62 16.30 14.27
CA ARG A 60 29.01 16.61 13.90
C ARG A 60 29.25 16.45 12.39
N ALA A 61 28.72 15.38 11.80
CA ALA A 61 28.81 15.14 10.36
C ALA A 61 28.07 16.23 9.58
N LEU A 62 26.85 16.60 10.00
CA LEU A 62 26.12 17.74 9.44
C LEU A 62 26.86 19.06 9.65
N GLY A 63 27.60 19.20 10.75
CA GLY A 63 28.49 20.34 11.00
C GLY A 63 29.58 20.52 9.95
N LYS A 64 30.13 19.42 9.38
CA LYS A 64 31.03 19.44 8.22
C LYS A 64 30.36 20.08 7.00
N TYR A 65 29.04 19.94 6.91
CA TYR A 65 28.19 20.48 5.86
C TYR A 65 27.32 21.63 6.39
N ALA A 66 27.71 22.37 7.44
CA ALA A 66 26.84 23.38 8.07
C ALA A 66 26.41 24.49 7.09
N SER A 67 27.21 24.76 6.05
CA SER A 67 26.88 25.64 4.93
C SER A 67 25.66 25.18 4.11
N CYS A 68 25.27 23.92 4.26
CA CYS A 68 24.15 23.26 3.57
C CYS A 68 22.82 23.37 4.35
N SER A 69 22.83 23.78 5.61
CA SER A 69 21.72 23.55 6.54
C SER A 69 20.46 24.42 6.37
N LYS A 70 20.48 25.49 5.56
CA LYS A 70 19.31 26.37 5.38
C LYS A 70 18.76 26.41 3.96
N GLU A 71 19.56 26.03 2.96
CA GLU A 71 19.17 26.00 1.55
C GLU A 71 19.95 24.89 0.83
N PHE A 72 19.74 23.63 1.23
CA PHE A 72 20.36 22.52 0.51
C PHE A 72 19.65 22.29 -0.82
N SER A 73 20.12 22.97 -1.87
CA SER A 73 19.62 22.80 -3.23
C SER A 73 20.19 21.55 -3.91
N ALA A 74 19.52 21.09 -4.96
CA ALA A 74 20.04 20.08 -5.87
C ALA A 74 21.42 20.48 -6.44
N ASP A 75 21.65 21.76 -6.72
CA ASP A 75 22.94 22.26 -7.21
C ASP A 75 24.08 22.05 -6.20
N ASN A 76 23.79 22.21 -4.89
CA ASN A 76 24.77 21.94 -3.84
C ASN A 76 25.05 20.43 -3.75
N ALA A 77 24.01 19.60 -3.83
CA ALA A 77 24.13 18.15 -3.82
C ALA A 77 24.94 17.61 -5.02
N ALA A 78 24.76 18.19 -6.20
CA ALA A 78 25.45 17.78 -7.43
C ALA A 78 26.96 18.03 -7.39
N ARG A 79 27.44 18.96 -6.54
CA ARG A 79 28.88 19.26 -6.36
C ARG A 79 29.60 18.27 -5.46
N LEU A 80 28.85 17.45 -4.71
CA LEU A 80 29.42 16.41 -3.85
C LEU A 80 29.88 15.21 -4.68
N THR A 81 30.86 14.48 -4.17
CA THR A 81 31.18 13.14 -4.67
C THR A 81 30.05 12.15 -4.34
N PRO A 82 29.95 11.01 -5.06
CA PRO A 82 28.98 9.97 -4.72
C PRO A 82 29.09 9.51 -3.25
N GLU A 83 30.31 9.32 -2.77
CA GLU A 83 30.56 8.92 -1.38
C GLU A 83 30.08 9.97 -0.37
N GLU A 84 30.31 11.26 -0.65
CA GLU A 84 29.83 12.35 0.20
C GLU A 84 28.31 12.47 0.21
N ARG A 85 27.63 12.22 -0.94
CA ARG A 85 26.17 12.21 -1.00
C ARG A 85 25.58 11.09 -0.15
N LEU A 86 26.11 9.87 -0.27
CA LEU A 86 25.64 8.72 0.51
C LEU A 86 25.94 8.88 2.01
N GLU A 87 27.12 9.42 2.35
CA GLU A 87 27.46 9.77 3.74
C GLU A 87 26.48 10.82 4.30
N LEU A 88 26.18 11.87 3.54
CA LEU A 88 25.26 12.91 3.98
C LEU A 88 23.81 12.41 4.08
N LEU A 89 23.39 11.52 3.18
CA LEU A 89 22.09 10.85 3.25
C LEU A 89 21.99 10.01 4.53
N ALA A 90 23.04 9.25 4.85
CA ALA A 90 23.12 8.42 6.04
C ALA A 90 23.00 9.23 7.32
N ASN A 91 23.78 10.31 7.45
CA ASN A 91 23.79 11.14 8.63
C ASN A 91 22.53 12.01 8.73
N GLY A 92 22.03 12.49 7.59
CA GLY A 92 20.84 13.32 7.49
C GLY A 92 19.56 12.61 7.91
N ALA A 93 19.43 11.31 7.60
CA ALA A 93 18.29 10.49 8.00
C ALA A 93 18.16 10.26 9.52
N TRP A 94 19.16 10.66 10.31
CA TRP A 94 19.14 10.67 11.78
C TRP A 94 18.94 12.06 12.39
N ALA A 95 18.84 13.11 11.57
CA ALA A 95 18.61 14.46 12.06
C ALA A 95 17.24 14.58 12.74
N ALA A 96 17.19 15.22 13.91
CA ALA A 96 15.94 15.43 14.65
C ALA A 96 15.09 16.59 14.10
N ASP A 97 15.67 17.44 13.25
CA ASP A 97 14.97 18.54 12.60
C ASP A 97 14.30 18.04 11.31
N TYR A 98 13.06 17.55 11.44
CA TYR A 98 12.32 16.92 10.35
C TYR A 98 12.12 17.83 9.13
N GLY A 99 11.93 19.14 9.33
CA GLY A 99 11.71 20.07 8.21
C GLY A 99 12.97 20.25 7.37
N ASN A 100 14.11 20.47 8.02
CA ASN A 100 15.39 20.59 7.32
C ASN A 100 15.89 19.23 6.80
N GLN A 101 15.59 18.14 7.50
CA GLN A 101 15.87 16.77 7.06
C GLN A 101 15.19 16.47 5.73
N GLU A 102 13.88 16.72 5.61
CA GLU A 102 13.13 16.42 4.39
C GLU A 102 13.71 17.15 3.17
N ALA A 103 13.90 18.47 3.27
CA ALA A 103 14.42 19.29 2.18
C ALA A 103 15.82 18.83 1.75
N MET A 104 16.72 18.58 2.70
CA MET A 104 18.07 18.12 2.44
C MET A 104 18.10 16.73 1.79
N LEU A 105 17.37 15.75 2.34
CA LEU A 105 17.36 14.39 1.81
C LEU A 105 16.70 14.35 0.43
N CYS A 106 15.61 15.09 0.21
CA CYS A 106 15.00 15.19 -1.12
C CYS A 106 15.95 15.84 -2.13
N GLY A 107 16.67 16.88 -1.74
CA GLY A 107 17.70 17.52 -2.56
C GLY A 107 18.84 16.56 -2.94
N LEU A 108 19.37 15.80 -1.97
CA LEU A 108 20.36 14.74 -2.21
C LEU A 108 19.85 13.69 -3.19
N ILE A 109 18.65 13.17 -2.92
CA ILE A 109 18.03 12.13 -3.73
C ILE A 109 17.89 12.57 -5.19
N SER A 110 17.46 13.82 -5.42
CA SER A 110 17.20 14.34 -6.78
C SER A 110 18.40 14.30 -7.74
N VAL A 111 19.62 14.21 -7.21
CA VAL A 111 20.86 14.20 -8.00
C VAL A 111 21.59 12.85 -7.97
N LEU A 112 21.03 11.84 -7.29
CA LEU A 112 21.63 10.51 -7.27
C LEU A 112 21.67 9.92 -8.69
N THR A 113 22.73 9.18 -8.97
CA THR A 113 22.89 8.42 -10.21
C THR A 113 22.29 7.02 -10.11
N LYS A 114 22.24 6.32 -11.25
CA LYS A 114 21.78 4.93 -11.33
C LYS A 114 22.56 3.99 -10.38
N ASP A 115 23.85 4.23 -10.20
CA ASP A 115 24.70 3.37 -9.36
C ASP A 115 24.50 3.67 -7.86
N GLU A 116 24.07 4.89 -7.50
CA GLU A 116 23.88 5.32 -6.11
C GLU A 116 22.47 5.02 -5.58
N ILE A 117 21.44 5.08 -6.43
CA ILE A 117 20.04 5.10 -5.99
C ILE A 117 19.62 3.81 -5.26
N GLN A 118 20.16 2.66 -5.66
CA GLN A 118 19.91 1.39 -4.97
C GLN A 118 20.57 1.36 -3.60
N GLU A 119 21.79 1.89 -3.47
CA GLU A 119 22.49 1.98 -2.20
C GLU A 119 21.77 2.93 -1.23
N ALA A 120 21.33 4.08 -1.73
CA ALA A 120 20.50 5.02 -0.98
C ALA A 120 19.22 4.36 -0.45
N ALA A 121 18.53 3.56 -1.26
CA ALA A 121 17.33 2.85 -0.84
C ALA A 121 17.59 1.81 0.25
N ASN A 122 18.67 1.04 0.13
CA ASN A 122 19.08 0.08 1.16
C ASN A 122 19.44 0.79 2.47
N LEU A 123 20.15 1.91 2.37
CA LEU A 123 20.56 2.70 3.51
C LEU A 123 19.37 3.28 4.27
N LEU A 124 18.44 3.95 3.58
CA LEU A 124 17.23 4.50 4.19
C LEU A 124 16.33 3.39 4.76
N GLY A 125 16.25 2.23 4.09
CA GLY A 125 15.50 1.08 4.57
C GLY A 125 16.05 0.54 5.89
N SER A 126 17.37 0.37 5.98
CA SER A 126 18.05 -0.06 7.20
C SER A 126 17.87 0.92 8.36
N ILE A 127 17.84 2.22 8.08
CA ILE A 127 17.59 3.27 9.08
C ILE A 127 16.13 3.21 9.59
N GLN A 128 15.17 2.99 8.69
CA GLN A 128 13.77 2.78 9.06
C GLN A 128 13.57 1.51 9.91
N ASP A 129 14.24 0.42 9.57
CA ASP A 129 14.19 -0.82 10.35
C ASP A 129 14.80 -0.66 11.76
N GLN A 130 15.68 0.32 11.93
CA GLN A 130 16.23 0.73 13.23
C GLN A 130 15.32 1.72 14.00
N GLY A 131 14.11 1.98 13.51
CA GLY A 131 13.10 2.80 14.18
C GLY A 131 13.14 4.28 13.81
N SER A 132 13.99 4.71 12.88
CA SER A 132 13.99 6.08 12.36
C SER A 132 13.14 6.16 11.09
N SER A 133 11.83 6.31 11.27
CA SER A 133 10.88 6.45 10.16
C SER A 133 11.15 7.76 9.40
N GLN A 134 11.31 7.67 8.09
CA GLN A 134 11.49 8.83 7.23
C GLN A 134 10.14 9.42 6.82
N ALA A 135 10.12 10.73 6.54
CA ALA A 135 8.94 11.40 6.01
C ALA A 135 8.51 10.76 4.68
N PRO A 136 7.19 10.64 4.39
CA PRO A 136 6.70 10.08 3.13
C PRO A 136 7.26 10.75 1.87
N ALA A 137 7.53 12.07 1.93
CA ALA A 137 8.11 12.84 0.83
C ALA A 137 9.52 12.35 0.43
N ILE A 138 10.31 11.86 1.39
CA ILE A 138 11.65 11.31 1.14
C ILE A 138 11.54 10.03 0.32
N TRP A 139 10.65 9.11 0.72
CA TRP A 139 10.39 7.86 -0.01
C TRP A 139 9.82 8.13 -1.40
N GLN A 140 8.88 9.07 -1.50
CA GLN A 140 8.34 9.51 -2.79
C GLN A 140 9.45 10.02 -3.71
N SER A 141 10.32 10.92 -3.23
CA SER A 141 11.45 11.46 -3.99
C SER A 141 12.40 10.34 -4.44
N LEU A 142 12.70 9.38 -3.56
CA LEU A 142 13.58 8.25 -3.86
C LEU A 142 13.02 7.39 -4.99
N TRP A 143 11.76 6.99 -4.89
CA TRP A 143 11.13 6.12 -5.88
C TRP A 143 10.90 6.83 -7.21
N GLN A 144 10.50 8.11 -7.21
CA GLN A 144 10.41 8.90 -8.44
C GLN A 144 11.78 9.04 -9.11
N GLN A 145 12.83 9.36 -8.35
CA GLN A 145 14.17 9.45 -8.93
C GLN A 145 14.64 8.12 -9.49
N TRP A 146 14.45 7.01 -8.77
CA TRP A 146 14.80 5.70 -9.30
C TRP A 146 13.98 5.37 -10.55
N GLY A 147 12.70 5.72 -10.59
CA GLY A 147 11.85 5.61 -11.76
C GLY A 147 12.36 6.37 -12.99
N ARG A 148 13.02 7.54 -12.80
CA ARG A 148 13.65 8.29 -13.90
C ARG A 148 14.94 7.62 -14.40
N LEU A 149 15.71 7.00 -13.51
CA LEU A 149 17.05 6.47 -13.79
C LEU A 149 17.05 5.01 -14.27
N ASP A 150 16.27 4.15 -13.61
CA ASP A 150 16.24 2.71 -13.83
C ASP A 150 14.93 2.08 -13.30
N PRO A 151 13.77 2.38 -13.94
CA PRO A 151 12.47 1.96 -13.44
C PRO A 151 12.29 0.45 -13.39
N GLU A 152 12.81 -0.29 -14.38
CA GLU A 152 12.77 -1.76 -14.37
C GLU A 152 13.62 -2.35 -13.25
N GLY A 153 14.79 -1.77 -12.97
CA GLY A 153 15.62 -2.14 -11.84
C GLY A 153 14.92 -1.90 -10.50
N CYS A 154 14.22 -0.78 -10.36
CA CYS A 154 13.45 -0.45 -9.16
C CYS A 154 12.27 -1.40 -8.94
N LEU A 155 11.48 -1.69 -9.98
CA LEU A 155 10.35 -2.63 -9.86
C LEU A 155 10.82 -4.07 -9.59
N LYS A 156 11.98 -4.47 -10.14
CA LYS A 156 12.61 -5.75 -9.77
C LYS A 156 13.06 -5.77 -8.30
N PHE A 157 13.53 -4.64 -7.77
CA PHE A 157 13.88 -4.48 -6.36
C PHE A 157 12.64 -4.64 -5.46
N PHE A 158 11.44 -4.27 -5.94
CA PHE A 158 10.15 -4.51 -5.27
C PHE A 158 9.63 -5.94 -5.43
N GLY A 159 10.48 -6.92 -5.71
CA GLY A 159 10.10 -8.32 -5.94
C GLY A 159 9.17 -8.92 -4.86
N PRO A 160 8.70 -10.16 -5.03
CA PRO A 160 7.66 -10.76 -4.19
C PRO A 160 7.98 -10.76 -2.69
N ASP A 161 9.26 -10.70 -2.31
CA ASP A 161 9.74 -10.68 -0.94
C ASP A 161 9.84 -9.26 -0.33
N ALA A 162 9.45 -8.22 -1.06
CA ALA A 162 9.52 -6.83 -0.62
C ALA A 162 8.35 -6.49 0.33
N VAL A 163 8.31 -7.13 1.49
CA VAL A 163 7.23 -7.02 2.50
C VAL A 163 6.95 -5.57 2.95
N SER A 164 7.91 -4.66 2.77
CA SER A 164 7.80 -3.25 3.19
C SER A 164 7.40 -2.27 2.07
N LYS A 165 7.04 -2.75 0.88
CA LYS A 165 6.71 -1.88 -0.26
C LYS A 165 5.21 -1.86 -0.52
N SER A 166 4.70 -0.67 -0.78
CA SER A 166 3.28 -0.39 -0.99
C SER A 166 2.98 -0.11 -2.46
N THR A 167 1.71 -0.21 -2.84
CA THR A 167 1.23 0.18 -4.17
C THR A 167 1.50 1.66 -4.47
N VAL A 168 1.54 2.52 -3.43
CA VAL A 168 1.92 3.94 -3.54
C VAL A 168 3.38 4.08 -3.96
N ASP A 169 4.28 3.27 -3.39
CA ASP A 169 5.70 3.27 -3.78
C ASP A 169 5.86 2.91 -5.26
N ALA A 170 5.16 1.88 -5.74
CA ALA A 170 5.22 1.46 -7.14
C ALA A 170 4.66 2.53 -8.09
N ARG A 171 3.61 3.24 -7.68
CA ARG A 171 3.06 4.39 -8.41
C ARG A 171 4.05 5.57 -8.43
N ASN A 172 4.83 5.79 -7.38
CA ASN A 172 5.89 6.81 -7.37
C ASN A 172 7.02 6.47 -8.36
N VAL A 173 7.43 5.19 -8.44
CA VAL A 173 8.37 4.73 -9.49
C VAL A 173 7.82 5.04 -10.88
N MET A 174 6.56 4.66 -11.13
CA MET A 174 5.94 4.90 -12.44
C MET A 174 5.79 6.39 -12.75
N THR A 175 5.55 7.24 -11.74
CA THR A 175 5.51 8.69 -11.92
C THR A 175 6.83 9.22 -12.49
N GLY A 176 7.97 8.81 -11.89
CA GLY A 176 9.28 9.17 -12.40
C GLY A 176 9.55 8.64 -13.81
N TRP A 177 9.13 7.41 -14.10
CA TRP A 177 9.28 6.85 -15.44
C TRP A 177 8.47 7.63 -16.48
N LEU A 178 7.21 7.96 -16.19
CA LEU A 178 6.34 8.75 -17.08
C LEU A 178 6.92 10.15 -17.36
N GLU A 179 7.52 10.80 -16.36
CA GLU A 179 8.19 12.10 -16.53
C GLU A 179 9.40 12.01 -17.46
N MET A 180 10.15 10.92 -17.41
CA MET A 180 11.36 10.74 -18.23
C MET A 180 11.06 10.21 -19.64
N ASN A 181 10.15 9.22 -19.74
CA ASN A 181 9.82 8.56 -21.00
C ASN A 181 8.42 7.91 -20.91
N ALA A 182 7.39 8.71 -21.16
CA ALA A 182 6.00 8.28 -21.11
C ALA A 182 5.66 7.11 -22.08
N ASP A 183 6.23 7.12 -23.28
CA ASP A 183 5.97 6.07 -24.29
C ASP A 183 6.51 4.71 -23.83
N ALA A 184 7.73 4.67 -23.28
CA ALA A 184 8.32 3.44 -22.74
C ALA A 184 7.56 2.93 -21.51
N ALA A 185 7.18 3.84 -20.61
CA ALA A 185 6.38 3.53 -19.42
C ALA A 185 5.02 2.92 -19.80
N LEU A 186 4.31 3.52 -20.77
CA LEU A 186 3.03 3.01 -21.25
C LEU A 186 3.19 1.68 -21.99
N ALA A 187 4.20 1.53 -22.85
CA ALA A 187 4.48 0.26 -23.52
C ALA A 187 4.80 -0.87 -22.52
N TRP A 188 5.47 -0.55 -21.41
CA TRP A 188 5.69 -1.49 -20.31
C TRP A 188 4.37 -1.84 -19.60
N ALA A 189 3.52 -0.85 -19.30
CA ALA A 189 2.26 -1.02 -18.57
C ALA A 189 1.23 -1.92 -19.28
N TRP A 190 1.32 -2.06 -20.60
CA TRP A 190 0.46 -2.98 -21.37
C TRP A 190 0.87 -4.46 -21.25
N LYS A 191 2.04 -4.75 -20.67
CA LYS A 191 2.46 -6.13 -20.41
C LYS A 191 1.74 -6.66 -19.18
N PRO A 192 1.41 -7.97 -19.11
CA PRO A 192 0.88 -8.55 -17.89
C PRO A 192 1.88 -8.41 -16.73
N GLY A 193 1.53 -7.59 -15.72
CA GLY A 193 2.21 -7.55 -14.44
C GLY A 193 2.07 -8.87 -13.66
N LYS A 194 3.04 -9.13 -12.79
CA LYS A 194 3.17 -10.37 -12.00
C LYS A 194 2.83 -10.19 -10.52
N SER A 195 2.63 -8.96 -10.07
CA SER A 195 2.35 -8.61 -8.67
C SER A 195 1.36 -7.45 -8.57
N ASP A 196 0.77 -7.25 -7.40
CA ASP A 196 -0.10 -6.11 -7.13
C ASP A 196 0.65 -4.76 -7.23
N LEU A 197 1.96 -4.75 -6.94
CA LEU A 197 2.82 -3.58 -7.09
C LEU A 197 3.00 -3.20 -8.57
N GLU A 198 3.32 -4.18 -9.43
CA GLU A 198 3.42 -3.95 -10.88
C GLU A 198 2.06 -3.55 -11.47
N ALA A 199 0.97 -4.14 -11.00
CA ALA A 199 -0.39 -3.77 -11.41
C ALA A 199 -0.72 -2.32 -11.05
N ALA A 200 -0.37 -1.85 -9.85
CA ALA A 200 -0.58 -0.48 -9.42
C ALA A 200 0.25 0.53 -10.24
N ALA A 201 1.50 0.19 -10.55
CA ALA A 201 2.37 0.98 -11.43
C ALA A 201 1.78 1.05 -12.86
N ALA A 202 1.41 -0.09 -13.45
CA ALA A 202 0.81 -0.15 -14.77
C ALA A 202 -0.50 0.67 -14.86
N ALA A 203 -1.36 0.55 -13.84
CA ALA A 203 -2.60 1.30 -13.76
C ALA A 203 -2.39 2.82 -13.80
N LEU A 204 -1.38 3.34 -13.09
CA LEU A 204 -1.05 4.77 -13.14
C LEU A 204 -0.66 5.22 -14.55
N ALA A 205 0.18 4.46 -15.25
CA ALA A 205 0.58 4.81 -16.61
C ALA A 205 -0.62 4.84 -17.58
N ILE A 206 -1.49 3.84 -17.49
CA ILE A 206 -2.71 3.76 -18.30
C ILE A 206 -3.65 4.92 -17.98
N SER A 207 -3.93 5.19 -16.70
CA SER A 207 -4.85 6.26 -16.30
C SER A 207 -4.33 7.66 -16.65
N ARG A 208 -3.01 7.88 -16.60
CA ARG A 208 -2.37 9.12 -17.07
C ARG A 208 -2.44 9.28 -18.59
N SER A 209 -2.29 8.19 -19.35
CA SER A 209 -2.34 8.23 -20.82
C SER A 209 -3.69 8.69 -21.39
N VAL A 210 -4.78 8.51 -20.63
CA VAL A 210 -6.15 8.90 -21.02
C VAL A 210 -6.59 10.23 -20.40
N ASN A 211 -5.71 10.92 -19.67
CA ASN A 211 -5.90 12.28 -19.14
C ASN A 211 -7.26 12.52 -18.45
N GLY A 212 -7.72 11.58 -17.61
CA GLY A 212 -8.97 11.70 -16.85
C GLY A 212 -10.27 11.50 -17.68
N ASN A 213 -10.16 11.06 -18.93
CA ASN A 213 -11.32 10.65 -19.72
C ASN A 213 -11.79 9.25 -19.29
N LEU A 214 -13.02 9.16 -18.77
CA LEU A 214 -13.57 7.91 -18.23
C LEU A 214 -13.85 6.88 -19.33
N ASP A 215 -14.43 7.30 -20.45
CA ASP A 215 -14.77 6.39 -21.57
C ASP A 215 -13.49 5.80 -22.19
N GLN A 216 -12.42 6.60 -22.27
CA GLN A 216 -11.12 6.13 -22.72
C GLN A 216 -10.46 5.20 -21.69
N LEU A 217 -10.56 5.48 -20.38
CA LEU A 217 -10.07 4.59 -19.34
C LEU A 217 -10.82 3.25 -19.36
N GLU A 218 -12.14 3.28 -19.45
CA GLU A 218 -12.98 2.09 -19.61
C GLU A 218 -12.56 1.26 -20.82
N SER A 219 -12.43 1.91 -21.97
CA SER A 219 -11.96 1.28 -23.22
C SER A 219 -10.55 0.70 -23.09
N ALA A 220 -9.67 1.34 -22.30
CA ALA A 220 -8.32 0.85 -22.04
C ALA A 220 -8.34 -0.41 -21.15
N ILE A 221 -9.16 -0.41 -20.09
CA ILE A 221 -9.30 -1.56 -19.18
C ILE A 221 -9.82 -2.79 -19.94
N LEU A 222 -10.82 -2.60 -20.81
CA LEU A 222 -11.38 -3.68 -21.63
C LEU A 222 -10.38 -4.31 -22.61
N LYS A 223 -9.29 -3.61 -22.93
CA LYS A 223 -8.21 -4.10 -23.81
C LYS A 223 -7.08 -4.79 -23.05
N LEU A 224 -7.07 -4.75 -21.71
CA LEU A 224 -5.99 -5.35 -20.93
C LEU A 224 -5.97 -6.87 -21.13
N PRO A 225 -4.82 -7.46 -21.45
CA PRO A 225 -4.72 -8.89 -21.75
C PRO A 225 -4.79 -9.72 -20.46
N GLY A 226 -6.00 -10.17 -20.09
CA GLY A 226 -6.23 -11.18 -19.06
C GLY A 226 -5.64 -10.87 -17.67
N ASN A 227 -5.32 -9.61 -17.40
CA ASN A 227 -4.66 -9.20 -16.16
C ASN A 227 -5.69 -8.59 -15.20
N GLU A 228 -6.29 -9.45 -14.40
CA GLU A 228 -7.30 -9.06 -13.40
C GLU A 228 -6.73 -8.04 -12.39
N ALA A 229 -5.48 -8.21 -11.95
CA ALA A 229 -4.86 -7.32 -10.98
C ALA A 229 -4.69 -5.88 -11.52
N THR A 230 -4.21 -5.73 -12.76
CA THR A 230 -4.06 -4.41 -13.40
C THR A 230 -5.43 -3.81 -13.72
N SER A 231 -6.39 -4.62 -14.18
CA SER A 231 -7.76 -4.15 -14.43
C SER A 231 -8.41 -3.60 -13.16
N ARG A 232 -8.25 -4.32 -12.04
CA ARG A 232 -8.70 -3.89 -10.71
C ARG A 232 -8.02 -2.60 -10.26
N ALA A 233 -6.70 -2.48 -10.41
CA ALA A 233 -5.97 -1.26 -10.07
C ALA A 233 -6.38 -0.05 -10.96
N CYS A 234 -6.63 -0.25 -12.25
CA CYS A 234 -7.20 0.79 -13.12
C CYS A 234 -8.62 1.18 -12.68
N LEU A 235 -9.42 0.23 -12.19
CA LEU A 235 -10.74 0.52 -11.65
C LEU A 235 -10.66 1.31 -10.34
N GLU A 236 -9.62 1.17 -9.52
CA GLU A 236 -9.40 2.09 -8.39
C GLU A 236 -9.32 3.54 -8.87
N ASP A 237 -8.50 3.82 -9.90
CA ASP A 237 -8.39 5.15 -10.53
C ASP A 237 -9.71 5.60 -11.19
N TYR A 238 -10.42 4.68 -11.86
CA TYR A 238 -11.71 4.96 -12.49
C TYR A 238 -12.75 5.42 -11.47
N PHE A 239 -12.86 4.74 -10.32
CA PHE A 239 -13.79 5.12 -9.27
C PHE A 239 -13.45 6.49 -8.67
N ASP A 240 -12.17 6.82 -8.45
CA ASP A 240 -11.76 8.15 -8.00
C ASP A 240 -12.17 9.24 -9.00
N LEU A 241 -11.85 9.04 -10.28
CA LEU A 241 -12.24 9.98 -11.34
C LEU A 241 -13.75 10.11 -11.49
N ALA A 242 -14.50 9.01 -11.39
CA ALA A 242 -15.94 8.97 -11.57
C ALA A 242 -16.68 9.69 -10.43
N THR A 243 -16.26 9.47 -9.19
CA THR A 243 -16.84 10.13 -8.00
C THR A 243 -16.50 11.63 -7.96
N LEU A 244 -15.31 12.05 -8.42
CA LEU A 244 -14.95 13.47 -8.49
C LEU A 244 -15.75 14.28 -9.53
N LYS A 245 -16.34 13.63 -10.55
CA LYS A 245 -17.10 14.33 -11.61
C LYS A 245 -18.52 14.74 -11.22
N GLY A 246 -19.06 14.31 -10.08
CA GLY A 246 -20.41 14.68 -9.67
C GLY A 246 -20.64 14.54 -8.16
N PRO A 247 -21.31 15.51 -7.50
CA PRO A 247 -21.45 15.54 -6.04
C PRO A 247 -22.23 14.35 -5.47
N ASP A 248 -23.09 13.72 -6.28
CA ASP A 248 -23.96 12.62 -5.86
C ASP A 248 -23.47 11.24 -6.34
N ARG A 249 -22.31 11.17 -7.01
CA ARG A 249 -21.76 9.88 -7.47
C ARG A 249 -21.05 9.17 -6.33
N THR A 250 -21.65 8.09 -5.87
CA THR A 250 -21.10 7.16 -4.88
C THR A 250 -20.41 5.98 -5.55
N ALA A 251 -19.60 5.22 -4.81
CA ALA A 251 -19.02 3.98 -5.33
C ALA A 251 -20.10 2.97 -5.75
N ALA A 252 -21.23 2.91 -5.05
CA ALA A 252 -22.37 2.07 -5.43
C ALA A 252 -22.91 2.46 -6.81
N THR A 253 -23.24 3.74 -7.03
CA THR A 253 -23.76 4.20 -8.33
C THR A 253 -22.75 4.01 -9.46
N VAL A 254 -21.46 4.24 -9.19
CA VAL A 254 -20.39 4.02 -10.19
C VAL A 254 -20.32 2.54 -10.58
N TYR A 255 -20.44 1.62 -9.61
CA TYR A 255 -20.44 0.18 -9.88
C TYR A 255 -21.65 -0.26 -10.70
N ASP A 256 -22.85 0.22 -10.36
CA ASP A 256 -24.09 -0.14 -11.06
C ASP A 256 -24.05 0.28 -12.54
N GLU A 257 -23.36 1.38 -12.83
CA GLU A 257 -23.16 1.93 -14.17
C GLU A 257 -21.99 1.28 -14.93
N LEU A 258 -21.14 0.45 -14.29
CA LEU A 258 -20.05 -0.23 -14.98
C LEU A 258 -20.58 -1.18 -16.06
N PRO A 259 -19.91 -1.26 -17.22
CA PRO A 259 -20.16 -2.31 -18.20
C PRO A 259 -20.08 -3.70 -17.55
N PRO A 260 -20.95 -4.65 -17.93
CA PRO A 260 -20.95 -6.00 -17.36
C PRO A 260 -19.58 -6.69 -17.40
N ALA A 261 -18.77 -6.44 -18.42
CA ALA A 261 -17.42 -6.99 -18.57
C ALA A 261 -16.41 -6.48 -17.51
N LEU A 262 -16.65 -5.31 -16.90
CA LEU A 262 -15.77 -4.71 -15.88
C LEU A 262 -16.25 -4.97 -14.45
N ARG A 263 -17.52 -5.34 -14.27
CA ARG A 263 -18.11 -5.63 -12.96
C ARG A 263 -17.32 -6.66 -12.14
N PRO A 264 -16.73 -7.73 -12.72
CA PRO A 264 -15.94 -8.68 -11.95
C PRO A 264 -14.76 -8.04 -11.22
N ALA A 265 -13.94 -7.26 -11.92
CA ALA A 265 -12.81 -6.57 -11.33
C ALA A 265 -13.24 -5.37 -10.46
N GLY A 266 -14.39 -4.76 -10.78
CA GLY A 266 -14.92 -3.60 -10.07
C GLY A 266 -15.58 -3.92 -8.73
N TRP A 267 -16.01 -5.17 -8.51
CA TRP A 267 -16.80 -5.53 -7.33
C TRP A 267 -16.03 -5.31 -6.02
N ILE A 268 -14.79 -5.78 -5.95
CA ILE A 268 -13.94 -5.60 -4.77
C ILE A 268 -13.65 -4.11 -4.53
N VAL A 269 -13.39 -3.35 -5.60
CA VAL A 269 -13.10 -1.91 -5.52
C VAL A 269 -14.30 -1.15 -4.96
N ALA A 270 -15.50 -1.44 -5.47
CA ALA A 270 -16.74 -0.84 -4.99
C ALA A 270 -16.99 -1.19 -3.52
N ALA A 271 -16.93 -2.48 -3.17
CA ALA A 271 -17.15 -2.95 -1.81
C ALA A 271 -16.20 -2.29 -0.79
N LYS A 272 -14.90 -2.22 -1.09
CA LYS A 272 -13.91 -1.53 -0.24
C LYS A 272 -14.27 -0.08 -0.01
N ARG A 273 -14.65 0.64 -1.07
CA ARG A 273 -15.02 2.07 -1.00
C ARG A 273 -16.32 2.31 -0.24
N MET A 274 -17.31 1.43 -0.39
CA MET A 274 -18.53 1.47 0.43
C MET A 274 -18.20 1.32 1.91
N GLY A 275 -17.18 0.51 2.22
CA GLY A 275 -16.61 0.34 3.56
C GLY A 275 -16.06 1.58 4.25
N TYR A 276 -15.70 2.63 3.50
CA TYR A 276 -15.22 3.89 4.08
C TYR A 276 -16.36 4.80 4.54
N GLY A 277 -17.60 4.49 4.17
CA GLY A 277 -18.79 5.26 4.51
C GLY A 277 -19.57 4.66 5.69
N ASP A 278 -20.89 4.64 5.54
CA ASP A 278 -21.80 4.08 6.54
C ASP A 278 -21.77 2.55 6.56
N SER A 279 -21.62 1.97 7.76
CA SER A 279 -21.53 0.52 7.95
C SER A 279 -22.79 -0.23 7.50
N ALA A 280 -23.98 0.36 7.68
CA ALA A 280 -25.24 -0.29 7.29
C ALA A 280 -25.38 -0.28 5.76
N ALA A 281 -25.08 0.85 5.11
CA ALA A 281 -25.05 0.96 3.66
C ALA A 281 -24.04 -0.01 3.02
N ALA A 282 -22.85 -0.18 3.61
CA ALA A 282 -21.86 -1.15 3.15
C ALA A 282 -22.38 -2.60 3.24
N LYS A 283 -22.98 -2.98 4.38
CA LYS A 283 -23.58 -4.30 4.56
C LYS A 283 -24.72 -4.55 3.57
N GLU A 284 -25.60 -3.57 3.39
CA GLU A 284 -26.71 -3.66 2.44
C GLU A 284 -26.20 -3.84 1.00
N TRP A 285 -25.22 -3.03 0.59
CA TRP A 285 -24.63 -3.11 -0.74
C TRP A 285 -23.97 -4.48 -0.99
N VAL A 286 -23.15 -4.96 -0.05
CA VAL A 286 -22.49 -6.27 -0.19
C VAL A 286 -23.51 -7.41 -0.24
N THR A 287 -24.60 -7.34 0.54
CA THR A 287 -25.71 -8.32 0.46
C THR A 287 -26.40 -8.29 -0.90
N ARG A 288 -26.70 -7.10 -1.43
CA ARG A 288 -27.38 -6.92 -2.72
C ARG A 288 -26.57 -7.49 -3.88
N HIS A 289 -25.27 -7.23 -3.89
CA HIS A 289 -24.33 -7.66 -4.94
C HIS A 289 -23.64 -8.99 -4.60
N ALA A 290 -24.20 -9.77 -3.67
CA ALA A 290 -23.60 -11.02 -3.24
C ALA A 290 -23.66 -12.14 -4.29
N HIS A 291 -24.36 -11.94 -5.41
CA HIS A 291 -24.43 -12.90 -6.52
C HIS A 291 -23.77 -12.38 -7.81
N ASP A 292 -23.17 -11.20 -7.75
CA ASP A 292 -22.55 -10.59 -8.91
C ASP A 292 -21.26 -11.33 -9.30
N PRO A 293 -20.91 -11.32 -10.61
CA PRO A 293 -19.68 -11.95 -11.05
C PRO A 293 -18.47 -11.22 -10.46
N GLY A 294 -17.40 -11.97 -10.17
CA GLY A 294 -16.16 -11.46 -9.55
C GLY A 294 -16.26 -11.07 -8.08
N ARG A 295 -17.39 -11.39 -7.42
CA ARG A 295 -17.43 -11.44 -5.95
C ARG A 295 -16.25 -12.21 -5.41
N ASN A 296 -15.56 -11.66 -4.43
CA ASN A 296 -14.46 -12.36 -3.77
C ASN A 296 -14.26 -11.78 -2.36
N TYR A 297 -14.73 -12.52 -1.36
CA TYR A 297 -14.66 -12.06 0.03
C TYR A 297 -13.24 -12.05 0.62
N SER A 298 -12.29 -12.81 0.07
CA SER A 298 -10.89 -12.74 0.53
C SER A 298 -10.26 -11.37 0.31
N GLY A 299 -10.73 -10.60 -0.69
CA GLY A 299 -10.30 -9.23 -0.92
C GLY A 299 -10.89 -8.20 0.02
N LEU A 300 -11.82 -8.59 0.92
CA LEU A 300 -12.59 -7.70 1.80
C LEU A 300 -12.26 -7.89 3.29
N SER A 301 -11.16 -8.54 3.64
CA SER A 301 -10.76 -8.77 5.03
C SER A 301 -10.75 -7.49 5.88
N ASP A 302 -10.22 -6.39 5.34
CA ASP A 302 -10.17 -5.09 6.05
C ASP A 302 -11.56 -4.52 6.31
N LEU A 303 -12.47 -4.64 5.34
CA LEU A 303 -13.86 -4.22 5.50
C LEU A 303 -14.54 -5.02 6.61
N PHE A 304 -14.45 -6.35 6.57
CA PHE A 304 -15.08 -7.20 7.59
C PHE A 304 -14.51 -6.95 8.99
N ASN A 305 -13.19 -6.75 9.10
CA ASN A 305 -12.55 -6.39 10.35
C ASN A 305 -13.04 -5.03 10.88
N SER A 306 -13.15 -4.02 10.01
CA SER A 306 -13.63 -2.69 10.37
C SER A 306 -15.09 -2.73 10.86
N LEU A 307 -15.98 -3.42 10.15
CA LEU A 307 -17.38 -3.61 10.56
C LEU A 307 -17.49 -4.36 11.90
N ALA A 308 -16.67 -5.40 12.07
CA ALA A 308 -16.65 -6.17 13.31
C ALA A 308 -16.07 -5.38 14.48
N TYR A 309 -15.23 -4.36 14.24
CA TYR A 309 -14.71 -3.53 15.32
C TYR A 309 -15.85 -2.87 16.11
N ALA A 310 -16.84 -2.31 15.41
CA ALA A 310 -18.00 -1.66 16.01
C ALA A 310 -18.99 -2.65 16.66
N ASP A 311 -19.34 -3.73 15.95
CA ASP A 311 -20.25 -4.77 16.48
C ASP A 311 -19.83 -6.15 15.92
N PRO A 312 -19.01 -6.91 16.66
CA PRO A 312 -18.53 -8.20 16.19
C PRO A 312 -19.65 -9.22 16.03
N ALA A 313 -20.57 -9.30 16.99
CA ALA A 313 -21.63 -10.31 17.00
C ALA A 313 -22.61 -10.11 15.84
N ALA A 314 -23.08 -8.87 15.61
CA ALA A 314 -23.97 -8.58 14.49
C ALA A 314 -23.26 -8.76 13.14
N THR A 315 -21.98 -8.39 13.04
CA THR A 315 -21.21 -8.55 11.80
C THR A 315 -20.97 -10.01 11.46
N VAL A 316 -20.66 -10.86 12.45
CA VAL A 316 -20.52 -12.31 12.24
C VAL A 316 -21.83 -12.95 11.80
N ARG A 317 -22.96 -12.59 12.43
CA ARG A 317 -24.29 -13.08 12.02
C ARG A 317 -24.69 -12.66 10.61
N TRP A 318 -24.36 -11.43 10.22
CA TRP A 318 -24.61 -10.96 8.86
C TRP A 318 -23.69 -11.69 7.86
N ALA A 319 -22.39 -11.77 8.15
CA ALA A 319 -21.42 -12.44 7.28
C ALA A 319 -21.73 -13.94 7.11
N SER A 320 -22.35 -14.60 8.10
CA SER A 320 -22.76 -16.01 8.00
C SER A 320 -23.92 -16.26 7.04
N GLN A 321 -24.61 -15.20 6.61
CA GLN A 321 -25.73 -15.28 5.67
C GLN A 321 -25.30 -15.02 4.23
N LEU A 322 -24.07 -14.55 4.01
CA LEU A 322 -23.56 -14.29 2.67
C LEU A 322 -23.29 -15.63 1.94
N PRO A 323 -23.57 -15.71 0.62
CA PRO A 323 -23.26 -16.89 -0.16
C PRO A 323 -21.76 -17.15 -0.15
N TYR A 324 -21.35 -18.41 -0.24
CA TYR A 324 -19.95 -18.77 -0.24
C TYR A 324 -19.66 -19.85 -1.29
N SER A 325 -18.59 -19.65 -2.05
CA SER A 325 -18.00 -20.67 -2.93
C SER A 325 -16.51 -20.80 -2.60
N PRO A 326 -16.02 -22.01 -2.25
CA PRO A 326 -14.59 -22.23 -2.05
C PRO A 326 -13.74 -21.86 -3.26
N GLU A 327 -14.26 -22.05 -4.47
CA GLU A 327 -13.57 -21.81 -5.73
C GLU A 327 -13.34 -20.31 -5.98
N ILE A 328 -14.32 -19.49 -5.60
CA ILE A 328 -14.32 -18.05 -5.85
C ILE A 328 -13.77 -17.28 -4.65
N ASP A 329 -14.33 -17.51 -3.47
CA ASP A 329 -14.11 -16.67 -2.30
C ASP A 329 -12.87 -17.08 -1.51
N ARG A 330 -12.45 -18.36 -1.62
CA ARG A 330 -11.37 -19.05 -0.89
C ARG A 330 -11.56 -19.11 0.63
N ILE A 331 -11.99 -18.02 1.26
CA ILE A 331 -12.24 -17.86 2.69
C ILE A 331 -13.69 -17.43 2.89
N HIS A 332 -14.40 -18.08 3.80
CA HIS A 332 -15.75 -17.68 4.15
C HIS A 332 -15.78 -16.27 4.80
N PRO A 333 -16.72 -15.38 4.45
CA PRO A 333 -16.77 -14.00 5.00
C PRO A 333 -16.89 -13.91 6.52
N VAL A 334 -17.32 -15.00 7.20
CA VAL A 334 -17.35 -15.11 8.67
C VAL A 334 -15.96 -15.18 9.30
N TYR A 335 -14.95 -15.66 8.58
CA TYR A 335 -13.64 -16.02 9.16
C TYR A 335 -13.02 -14.86 9.94
N HIS A 336 -12.72 -13.75 9.26
CA HIS A 336 -12.09 -12.58 9.86
C HIS A 336 -12.87 -11.96 11.04
N PRO A 337 -14.18 -11.65 10.90
CA PRO A 337 -14.91 -11.04 11.99
C PRO A 337 -15.08 -11.99 13.19
N LEU A 338 -15.15 -13.30 12.97
CA LEU A 338 -15.20 -14.29 14.04
C LEU A 338 -13.87 -14.39 14.80
N ILE A 339 -12.74 -14.41 14.10
CA ILE A 339 -11.42 -14.40 14.77
C ILE A 339 -11.27 -13.13 15.63
N GLY A 340 -11.63 -11.97 15.08
CA GLY A 340 -11.61 -10.71 15.83
C GLY A 340 -12.63 -10.66 16.98
N TRP A 341 -13.76 -11.37 16.88
CA TRP A 341 -14.70 -11.53 18.00
C TRP A 341 -14.12 -12.42 19.10
N ARG A 342 -13.60 -13.60 18.77
CA ARG A 342 -13.02 -14.55 19.73
C ARG A 342 -11.86 -13.96 20.53
N GLN A 343 -11.08 -13.07 19.92
CA GLN A 343 -10.01 -12.36 20.63
C GLN A 343 -10.52 -11.39 21.70
N ARG A 344 -11.72 -10.81 21.50
CA ARG A 344 -12.32 -9.81 22.40
C ARG A 344 -13.27 -10.42 23.43
N ASP A 345 -14.06 -11.39 23.00
CA ASP A 345 -15.02 -12.12 23.83
C ASP A 345 -15.06 -13.59 23.39
N PRO A 346 -14.09 -14.40 23.87
CA PRO A 346 -13.97 -15.80 23.47
C PRO A 346 -15.19 -16.63 23.89
N GLN A 347 -15.80 -16.32 25.03
CA GLN A 347 -16.94 -17.08 25.54
C GLN A 347 -18.16 -16.89 24.63
N ALA A 348 -18.57 -15.65 24.37
CA ALA A 348 -19.77 -15.39 23.55
C ALA A 348 -19.58 -15.87 22.11
N ALA A 349 -18.37 -15.71 21.55
CA ALA A 349 -18.06 -16.18 20.21
C ALA A 349 -18.08 -17.71 20.11
N ASP A 350 -17.54 -18.44 21.09
CA ASP A 350 -17.56 -19.91 21.12
C ASP A 350 -18.98 -20.44 21.38
N GLU A 351 -19.79 -19.78 22.22
CA GLU A 351 -21.21 -20.10 22.39
C GLU A 351 -21.99 -19.93 21.08
N TRP A 352 -21.77 -18.82 20.36
CA TRP A 352 -22.36 -18.61 19.05
C TRP A 352 -21.90 -19.66 18.04
N LEU A 353 -20.61 -20.00 18.02
CA LEU A 353 -20.06 -21.03 17.13
C LEU A 353 -20.70 -22.40 17.37
N LYS A 354 -20.91 -22.78 18.64
CA LYS A 354 -21.63 -24.02 19.02
C LYS A 354 -23.10 -24.03 18.60
N SER A 355 -23.72 -22.87 18.43
CA SER A 355 -25.11 -22.75 17.98
C SER A 355 -25.28 -22.88 16.46
N GLN A 356 -24.19 -22.92 15.69
CA GLN A 356 -24.25 -23.05 14.24
C GLN A 356 -24.60 -24.48 13.81
N PRO A 357 -25.28 -24.68 12.67
CA PRO A 357 -25.54 -26.00 12.12
C PRO A 357 -24.24 -26.79 11.93
N ALA A 358 -24.22 -28.05 12.38
CA ALA A 358 -23.03 -28.89 12.31
C ALA A 358 -22.57 -29.20 10.87
N ASP A 359 -23.46 -29.04 9.88
CA ASP A 359 -23.20 -29.22 8.46
C ASP A 359 -22.78 -27.92 7.73
N ALA A 360 -22.60 -26.82 8.46
CA ALA A 360 -22.10 -25.58 7.90
C ALA A 360 -20.62 -25.76 7.47
N LYS A 361 -20.39 -25.99 6.17
CA LYS A 361 -19.05 -26.26 5.60
C LYS A 361 -17.97 -25.23 5.95
N TRP A 362 -18.35 -23.99 6.20
CA TRP A 362 -17.39 -22.95 6.58
C TRP A 362 -16.79 -23.15 7.97
N LEU A 363 -17.41 -23.97 8.84
CA LEU A 363 -16.86 -24.34 10.14
C LEU A 363 -15.51 -25.06 9.99
N GLU A 364 -15.29 -25.78 8.88
CA GLU A 364 -14.02 -26.49 8.60
C GLU A 364 -12.83 -25.52 8.44
N GLN A 365 -13.09 -24.24 8.13
CA GLN A 365 -12.06 -23.21 8.00
C GLN A 365 -11.73 -22.52 9.32
N ILE A 366 -12.54 -22.71 10.37
CA ILE A 366 -12.34 -22.04 11.64
C ILE A 366 -11.39 -22.89 12.51
N PRO A 367 -10.22 -22.35 12.93
CA PRO A 367 -9.34 -23.10 13.81
C PRO A 367 -10.04 -23.40 15.15
N PRO A 368 -9.84 -24.59 15.74
CA PRO A 368 -10.39 -24.92 17.05
C PRO A 368 -9.90 -23.93 18.11
N SER A 369 -10.68 -23.72 19.19
CA SER A 369 -10.21 -22.88 20.30
C SER A 369 -8.86 -23.42 20.81
N PRO A 370 -7.84 -22.57 21.01
CA PRO A 370 -6.63 -23.01 21.67
C PRO A 370 -7.01 -23.59 23.03
N ARG A 371 -6.65 -24.86 23.28
CA ARG A 371 -6.89 -25.48 24.58
C ARG A 371 -6.00 -24.78 25.59
N ILE A 372 -6.58 -23.91 26.42
CA ILE A 372 -5.89 -23.34 27.56
C ILE A 372 -5.60 -24.53 28.49
N SER A 373 -4.33 -24.93 28.52
CA SER A 373 -3.87 -25.96 29.45
C SER A 373 -3.79 -25.30 30.81
N HIS A 374 -4.71 -25.68 31.70
CA HIS A 374 -4.80 -25.18 33.07
C HIS A 374 -3.73 -25.78 33.98
#